data_AF-A0A3Q2Q6M4-F1
#
_entry.id   AF-A0A3Q2Q6M4-F1
#
_cell.length_a   1.000
_cell.length_b   1.000
_cell.length_c   1.000
_cell.angle_alpha   90.00
_cell.angle_beta   90.00
_cell.angle_gamma   90.00
#
_symmetry.space_group_name_H-M   'P 1'
#
loop_
_entity.id
_entity.type
_entity.pdbx_description
1 polymer ?
#
loop_
_entity_poly.entity_id
_entity_poly.type
_entity_poly.pdbx_seq_one_letter_code
_entity_poly.pdbx_strand_id
1 'polypeptide(L)'
;LLFFFLCPVMKPLFLRVSGCLGREGQVPSESCRLKHSNGGWTGQESLAQDDPEMWSLLQQEKDRQCRGLELIASENFCSRAALEAQGSCLNNKYSEGYPGQRYYGGAEIVDQIELLCQRRALSIFGLDPDLWGVNVQPYSGSPANFAAYTSVLKPHDRIMGLDLPDGGQ
;
A
#
# COMPACT_ATOMS: atom_id res chain seq x y z
N LEU A 1 -11.01 -6.27 -4.23
CA LEU A 1 -11.82 -6.19 -2.98
C LEU A 1 -11.00 -5.52 -1.87
N LEU A 2 -11.48 -4.42 -1.29
CA LEU A 2 -10.86 -3.79 -0.11
C LEU A 2 -11.25 -4.59 1.14
N PHE A 3 -10.28 -5.22 1.79
CA PHE A 3 -10.46 -5.89 3.07
C PHE A 3 -10.20 -4.88 4.20
N PHE A 4 -11.26 -4.43 4.87
CA PHE A 4 -11.18 -3.58 6.07
C PHE A 4 -11.30 -4.47 7.31
N PHE A 5 -10.36 -4.36 8.25
CA PHE A 5 -10.42 -5.09 9.51
C PHE A 5 -11.00 -4.20 10.63
N LEU A 6 -12.06 -4.70 11.24
CA LEU A 6 -12.69 -4.18 12.45
C LEU A 6 -11.99 -4.81 13.65
N CYS A 7 -11.34 -4.01 14.50
CA CYS A 7 -10.71 -4.50 15.72
C CYS A 7 -11.07 -3.62 16.92
N PRO A 8 -11.48 -4.20 18.06
CA PRO A 8 -11.56 -3.47 19.32
C PRO A 8 -10.14 -3.12 19.82
N VAL A 9 -10.02 -1.95 20.45
CA VAL A 9 -8.79 -1.21 20.76
C VAL A 9 -7.88 -1.96 21.76
N MET A 10 -6.62 -2.23 21.40
CA MET A 10 -5.56 -2.54 22.39
C MET A 10 -4.16 -2.04 21.97
N LYS A 11 -3.41 -1.55 22.97
CA LYS A 11 -2.22 -0.65 22.92
C LYS A 11 -0.93 -1.26 22.33
N PRO A 12 0.00 -0.45 21.74
CA PRO A 12 1.23 -0.94 21.14
C PRO A 12 2.39 -1.12 22.15
N LEU A 13 3.16 -2.20 21.98
CA LEU A 13 4.44 -2.45 22.66
C LEU A 13 5.59 -2.25 21.65
N PHE A 14 6.47 -1.29 21.94
CA PHE A 14 7.65 -0.93 21.16
C PHE A 14 8.77 -1.96 21.32
N LEU A 15 9.48 -2.30 20.25
CA LEU A 15 10.88 -2.76 20.33
C LEU A 15 11.65 -2.40 19.05
N ARG A 16 12.72 -1.63 19.25
CA ARG A 16 13.60 -1.03 18.25
C ARG A 16 14.89 -1.87 18.20
N VAL A 17 15.36 -2.27 17.02
CA VAL A 17 16.73 -2.80 16.84
C VAL A 17 17.35 -2.18 15.59
N SER A 18 18.57 -1.67 15.78
CA SER A 18 19.46 -1.02 14.81
C SER A 18 20.56 -2.00 14.40
N GLY A 19 21.03 -1.97 13.15
CA GLY A 19 22.16 -2.79 12.69
C GLY A 19 22.70 -2.38 11.32
N CYS A 20 24.00 -2.07 11.28
CA CYS A 20 24.74 -1.40 10.19
C CYS A 20 25.34 -2.34 9.12
N LEU A 21 25.35 -1.84 7.87
CA LEU A 21 26.38 -1.86 6.80
C LEU A 21 27.36 -3.04 6.60
N GLY A 22 27.46 -3.50 5.34
CA GLY A 22 28.66 -4.10 4.75
C GLY A 22 28.56 -4.44 3.25
N ARG A 23 29.40 -3.73 2.45
CA ARG A 23 29.93 -3.92 1.06
C ARG A 23 30.08 -5.39 0.58
N GLU A 24 30.23 -5.79 -0.69
CA GLU A 24 30.68 -5.21 -1.97
C GLU A 24 30.36 -6.27 -3.07
N GLY A 25 30.16 -5.87 -4.33
CA GLY A 25 30.09 -6.82 -5.46
C GLY A 25 29.75 -6.14 -6.79
N GLN A 26 30.78 -5.65 -7.50
CA GLN A 26 30.65 -5.04 -8.83
C GLN A 26 30.59 -6.11 -9.93
N VAL A 27 29.62 -5.97 -10.85
CA VAL A 27 29.61 -6.60 -12.18
C VAL A 27 29.51 -5.47 -13.21
N PRO A 28 30.33 -5.45 -14.28
CA PRO A 28 30.32 -4.35 -15.24
C PRO A 28 29.24 -4.60 -16.30
N SER A 29 28.21 -3.75 -16.35
CA SER A 29 27.27 -3.70 -17.47
C SER A 29 27.58 -2.50 -18.36
N GLU A 30 27.77 -2.79 -19.65
CA GLU A 30 28.04 -1.86 -20.74
C GLU A 30 27.06 -0.68 -20.74
N SER A 31 27.61 0.52 -20.93
CA SER A 31 26.85 1.76 -20.93
C SER A 31 25.93 1.85 -22.16
N CYS A 32 24.62 1.78 -21.96
CA CYS A 32 23.67 2.36 -22.90
C CYS A 32 23.84 3.88 -22.87
N ARG A 33 24.62 4.40 -23.80
CA ARG A 33 24.90 5.83 -23.95
C ARG A 33 23.64 6.52 -24.50
N LEU A 34 22.70 6.83 -23.63
CA LEU A 34 21.58 7.71 -23.93
C LEU A 34 22.11 9.12 -24.22
N LYS A 35 21.71 9.66 -25.37
CA LYS A 35 22.00 11.04 -25.78
C LYS A 35 21.44 11.98 -24.72
N HIS A 36 22.30 12.48 -23.84
CA HIS A 36 21.91 13.52 -22.89
C HIS A 36 21.63 14.81 -23.68
N SER A 37 20.35 15.11 -23.88
CA SER A 37 19.92 16.50 -24.00
C SER A 37 20.37 17.23 -22.74
N ASN A 38 20.88 18.45 -22.91
CA ASN A 38 21.65 19.23 -21.94
C ASN A 38 20.86 19.75 -20.71
N GLY A 39 19.82 19.05 -20.28
CA GLY A 39 19.07 19.31 -19.03
C GLY A 39 19.49 18.29 -17.98
N GLY A 40 19.91 18.75 -16.80
CA GLY A 40 20.16 17.86 -15.66
C GLY A 40 18.88 17.21 -15.16
N TRP A 41 19.00 16.11 -14.41
CA TRP A 41 17.87 15.39 -13.82
C TRP A 41 17.08 16.27 -12.84
N THR A 42 15.79 16.42 -13.07
CA THR A 42 14.89 17.25 -12.26
C THR A 42 13.89 16.44 -11.43
N GLY A 43 13.60 15.20 -11.82
CA GLY A 43 12.56 14.36 -11.22
C GLY A 43 11.14 14.84 -11.56
N GLN A 44 10.98 15.59 -12.65
CA GLN A 44 9.71 16.16 -13.13
C GLN A 44 9.42 15.77 -14.59
N GLU A 45 10.34 15.06 -15.21
CA GLU A 45 10.21 14.53 -16.55
C GLU A 45 9.07 13.50 -16.60
N SER A 46 8.47 13.31 -17.77
CA SER A 46 7.43 12.30 -17.92
C SER A 46 8.04 10.90 -18.03
N LEU A 47 7.33 9.88 -17.54
CA LEU A 47 7.79 8.49 -17.64
C LEU A 47 8.10 8.08 -19.09
N ALA A 48 7.36 8.59 -20.07
CA ALA A 48 7.60 8.31 -21.48
C ALA A 48 8.93 8.86 -22.02
N GLN A 49 9.46 9.93 -21.40
CA GLN A 49 10.74 10.53 -21.75
C GLN A 49 11.89 9.87 -21.00
N ASP A 50 11.70 9.62 -19.70
CA ASP A 50 12.72 9.04 -18.83
C ASP A 50 12.93 7.55 -19.07
N ASP A 51 11.84 6.79 -19.19
CA ASP A 51 11.83 5.35 -19.35
C ASP A 51 10.80 4.92 -20.43
N PRO A 52 11.17 5.05 -21.72
CA PRO A 52 10.28 4.67 -22.83
C PRO A 52 9.99 3.17 -22.89
N GLU A 53 10.86 2.32 -22.34
CA GLU A 53 10.66 0.87 -22.29
C GLU A 53 9.52 0.53 -21.33
N MET A 54 9.59 1.06 -20.10
CA MET A 54 8.51 0.91 -19.11
C MET A 54 7.20 1.52 -19.60
N TRP A 55 7.25 2.70 -20.22
CA TRP A 55 6.06 3.33 -20.79
C TRP A 55 5.38 2.45 -21.86
N SER A 56 6.17 1.81 -22.73
CA SER A 56 5.65 0.88 -23.74
C SER A 56 4.92 -0.31 -23.11
N LEU A 57 5.47 -0.89 -22.04
CA LEU A 57 4.84 -2.00 -21.31
C LEU A 57 3.53 -1.57 -20.65
N LEU A 58 3.48 -0.38 -20.06
CA LEU A 58 2.24 0.16 -19.47
C LEU A 58 1.14 0.36 -20.51
N GLN A 59 1.48 0.84 -21.71
CA GLN A 59 0.51 0.99 -22.79
C GLN A 59 -0.01 -0.36 -23.30
N GLN A 60 0.87 -1.37 -23.39
CA GLN A 60 0.48 -2.73 -23.77
C GLN A 60 -0.47 -3.36 -22.75
N GLU A 61 -0.22 -3.21 -21.44
CA GLU A 61 -1.14 -3.69 -20.40
C GLU A 61 -2.46 -2.91 -20.40
N LYS A 62 -2.40 -1.59 -20.63
CA LYS A 62 -3.62 -0.77 -20.75
C LYS A 62 -4.49 -1.23 -21.93
N ASP A 63 -3.89 -1.50 -23.08
CA ASP A 63 -4.60 -2.04 -24.25
C ASP A 63 -5.20 -3.42 -23.96
N ARG A 64 -4.42 -4.33 -23.33
CA ARG A 64 -4.90 -5.66 -22.90
C ARG A 64 -6.17 -5.54 -22.05
N GLN A 65 -6.16 -4.69 -21.03
CA GLN A 65 -7.31 -4.45 -20.15
C GLN A 65 -8.51 -3.84 -20.88
N CYS A 66 -8.27 -2.96 -21.87
CA CYS A 66 -9.36 -2.30 -22.61
C CYS A 66 -10.03 -3.21 -23.65
N ARG A 67 -9.29 -4.13 -24.26
CA ARG A 67 -9.82 -5.07 -25.27
C ARG A 67 -10.27 -6.41 -24.68
N GLY A 68 -9.76 -6.77 -23.50
CA GLY A 68 -10.06 -8.00 -22.79
C GLY A 68 -11.43 -7.97 -22.11
N LEU A 69 -12.10 -9.11 -22.07
CA LEU A 69 -13.21 -9.34 -21.16
C LEU A 69 -12.66 -9.92 -19.86
N GLU A 70 -12.45 -9.05 -18.86
CA GLU A 70 -11.93 -9.47 -17.57
C GLU A 70 -13.03 -10.15 -16.74
N LEU A 71 -12.91 -11.47 -16.56
CA LEU A 71 -13.86 -12.32 -15.83
C LEU A 71 -13.31 -12.84 -14.50
N ILE A 72 -12.16 -12.32 -14.06
CA ILE A 72 -11.55 -12.68 -12.78
C ILE A 72 -12.34 -11.99 -11.67
N ALA A 73 -13.01 -12.78 -10.83
CA ALA A 73 -14.01 -12.28 -9.86
C ALA A 73 -13.46 -11.27 -8.82
N SER A 74 -12.17 -11.32 -8.53
CA SER A 74 -11.53 -10.45 -7.52
C SER A 74 -11.00 -9.13 -8.08
N GLU A 75 -10.84 -9.04 -9.41
CA GLU A 75 -10.30 -7.87 -10.10
C GLU A 75 -11.37 -6.82 -10.37
N ASN A 76 -10.95 -5.56 -10.49
CA ASN A 76 -11.83 -4.44 -10.81
C ASN A 76 -11.00 -3.28 -11.39
N PHE A 77 -11.67 -2.36 -12.10
CA PHE A 77 -11.05 -1.15 -12.62
C PHE A 77 -11.14 -0.01 -11.62
N CYS A 78 -9.98 0.48 -11.18
CA CYS A 78 -9.89 1.58 -10.24
C CYS A 78 -10.32 2.90 -10.90
N SER A 79 -11.06 3.75 -10.15
CA SER A 79 -11.43 5.08 -10.64
C SER A 79 -10.19 5.95 -10.84
N ARG A 80 -10.25 6.86 -11.83
CA ARG A 80 -9.17 7.81 -12.09
C ARG A 80 -8.81 8.64 -10.85
N ALA A 81 -9.82 9.11 -10.10
CA ALA A 81 -9.60 9.90 -8.88
C ALA A 81 -8.79 9.14 -7.81
N ALA A 82 -9.02 7.83 -7.66
CA ALA A 82 -8.25 7.02 -6.73
C ALA A 82 -6.80 6.79 -7.22
N LEU A 83 -6.60 6.60 -8.52
CA LEU A 83 -5.26 6.48 -9.11
C LEU A 83 -4.46 7.80 -9.01
N GLU A 84 -5.11 8.95 -9.15
CA GLU A 84 -4.49 10.27 -8.94
C GLU A 84 -4.00 10.44 -7.49
N ALA A 85 -4.78 9.99 -6.50
CA ALA A 85 -4.34 10.00 -5.11
C ALA A 85 -3.16 9.02 -4.86
N GLN A 86 -3.19 7.84 -5.48
CA GLN A 86 -2.14 6.83 -5.36
C GLN A 86 -0.78 7.33 -5.89
N GLY A 87 -0.79 8.07 -7.01
CA GLY A 87 0.41 8.66 -7.62
C GLY A 87 0.80 10.04 -7.09
N SER A 88 0.30 10.44 -5.92
CA SER A 88 0.51 11.78 -5.37
C SER A 88 1.75 11.90 -4.48
N CYS A 89 2.03 13.12 -4.01
CA CYS A 89 3.15 13.40 -3.10
C CYS A 89 3.03 12.73 -1.72
N LEU A 90 1.90 12.10 -1.40
CA LEU A 90 1.72 11.35 -0.15
C LEU A 90 2.75 10.22 -0.01
N ASN A 91 3.23 9.66 -1.12
CA ASN A 91 4.28 8.64 -1.14
C ASN A 91 5.59 9.12 -0.47
N ASN A 92 5.84 10.42 -0.47
CA ASN A 92 7.06 10.99 0.10
C ASN A 92 7.01 11.07 1.65
N LYS A 93 5.84 10.86 2.25
CA LYS A 93 5.64 11.12 3.68
C LYS A 93 5.74 9.85 4.52
N TYR A 94 6.76 9.82 5.39
CA TYR A 94 6.86 8.84 6.46
C TYR A 94 5.99 9.24 7.66
N SER A 95 5.12 8.34 8.12
CA SER A 95 4.09 8.63 9.14
C SER A 95 3.86 7.50 10.14
N GLU A 96 4.95 6.88 10.60
CA GLU A 96 4.89 5.78 11.58
C GLU A 96 4.19 6.19 12.88
N GLY A 97 3.33 5.31 13.39
CA GLY A 97 2.44 5.54 14.53
C GLY A 97 0.98 5.69 14.11
N TYR A 98 0.17 6.31 14.97
CA TYR A 98 -1.24 6.59 14.72
C TYR A 98 -1.51 8.10 14.81
N PRO A 99 -2.64 8.59 14.27
CA PRO A 99 -3.01 10.01 14.38
C PRO A 99 -2.94 10.52 15.83
N GLY A 100 -2.27 11.66 16.03
CA GLY A 100 -2.01 12.23 17.37
C GLY A 100 -0.89 11.56 18.19
N GLN A 101 -0.36 10.42 17.75
CA GLN A 101 0.77 9.71 18.37
C GLN A 101 1.77 9.23 17.31
N ARG A 102 2.29 10.18 16.52
CA ARG A 102 3.30 9.92 15.49
C ARG A 102 4.71 9.97 16.08
N TYR A 103 5.62 9.16 15.56
CA TYR A 103 7.03 9.20 15.96
C TYR A 103 7.80 10.37 15.35
N TYR A 104 7.33 10.89 14.21
CA TYR A 104 7.96 11.98 13.47
C TYR A 104 6.96 13.11 13.24
N GLY A 105 7.48 14.35 13.20
CA GLY A 105 6.66 15.56 12.99
C GLY A 105 6.21 15.76 11.53
N GLY A 106 5.42 16.81 11.29
CA GLY A 106 4.92 17.19 9.97
C GLY A 106 3.86 16.23 9.42
N ALA A 107 3.04 15.65 10.31
CA ALA A 107 2.03 14.64 9.99
C ALA A 107 0.60 15.20 10.01
N GLU A 108 0.43 16.52 10.08
CA GLU A 108 -0.87 17.17 10.34
C GLU A 108 -1.89 16.87 9.24
N ILE A 109 -1.43 16.82 7.98
CA ILE A 109 -2.28 16.53 6.82
C ILE A 109 -2.55 15.03 6.68
N VAL A 110 -1.54 14.18 6.87
CA VAL A 110 -1.72 12.72 6.77
C VAL A 110 -2.60 12.18 7.90
N ASP A 111 -2.57 12.78 9.09
CA ASP A 111 -3.49 12.47 10.19
C ASP A 111 -4.94 12.77 9.79
N GLN A 112 -5.20 13.91 9.15
CA GLN A 112 -6.53 14.25 8.64
C GLN A 112 -6.99 13.27 7.57
N ILE A 113 -6.10 12.85 6.67
CA ILE A 113 -6.41 11.87 5.62
C ILE A 113 -6.74 10.50 6.24
N GLU A 114 -5.95 10.04 7.21
CA GLU A 114 -6.16 8.75 7.86
C GLU A 114 -7.48 8.74 8.65
N LEU A 115 -7.75 9.77 9.45
CA LEU A 115 -9.01 9.91 10.18
C LEU A 115 -10.23 10.04 9.25
N LEU A 116 -10.07 10.72 8.11
CA LEU A 116 -11.11 10.79 7.08
C LEU A 116 -11.38 9.41 6.46
N CYS A 117 -10.32 8.64 6.17
CA CYS A 117 -10.42 7.29 5.64
C CYS A 117 -11.16 6.37 6.63
N GLN A 118 -10.77 6.39 7.91
CA GLN A 118 -11.42 5.61 8.96
C GLN A 118 -12.92 5.94 9.08
N ARG A 119 -13.27 7.23 9.15
CA ARG A 119 -14.67 7.67 9.22
C ARG A 119 -15.49 7.26 7.99
N ARG A 120 -14.91 7.36 6.79
CA ARG A 120 -15.57 6.91 5.55
C ARG A 120 -15.75 5.39 5.53
N ALA A 121 -14.77 4.63 6.01
CA ALA A 121 -14.88 3.18 6.12
C ALA A 121 -16.05 2.79 7.04
N LEU A 122 -16.11 3.35 8.26
CA LEU A 122 -17.24 3.09 9.19
C LEU A 122 -18.59 3.48 8.56
N SER A 123 -18.66 4.65 7.92
CA SER A 123 -19.88 5.13 7.26
C SER A 123 -20.35 4.23 6.12
N ILE A 124 -19.45 3.69 5.31
CA ILE A 124 -19.79 2.81 4.17
C ILE A 124 -20.40 1.50 4.67
N PHE A 125 -19.92 0.97 5.79
CA PHE A 125 -20.45 -0.24 6.41
C PHE A 125 -21.60 0.00 7.40
N GLY A 126 -22.04 1.25 7.59
CA GLY A 126 -23.13 1.60 8.49
C GLY A 126 -22.82 1.32 9.96
N LEU A 127 -21.56 1.45 10.36
CA LEU A 127 -21.09 1.10 11.70
C LEU A 127 -21.08 2.31 12.62
N ASP A 128 -21.56 2.11 13.86
CA ASP A 128 -21.51 3.11 14.91
C ASP A 128 -20.06 3.31 15.39
N PRO A 129 -19.50 4.54 15.29
CA PRO A 129 -18.15 4.84 15.77
C PRO A 129 -17.93 4.61 17.26
N ASP A 130 -18.98 4.62 18.09
CA ASP A 130 -18.87 4.37 19.53
C ASP A 130 -18.70 2.87 19.84
N LEU A 131 -19.11 2.00 18.90
CA LEU A 131 -19.04 0.54 19.03
C LEU A 131 -17.90 -0.06 18.21
N TRP A 132 -17.51 0.59 17.10
CA TRP A 132 -16.58 0.04 16.12
C TRP A 132 -15.40 0.98 15.83
N GLY A 133 -14.20 0.41 15.92
CA GLY A 133 -12.97 1.00 15.40
C GLY A 133 -12.52 0.32 14.10
N VAL A 134 -11.76 1.04 13.28
CA VAL A 134 -11.19 0.51 12.03
C VAL A 134 -9.72 0.90 11.90
N ASN A 135 -8.89 -0.05 11.48
CA ASN A 135 -7.52 0.21 11.08
C ASN A 135 -7.41 0.21 9.55
N VAL A 136 -6.92 1.31 8.98
CA VAL A 136 -6.79 1.53 7.52
C VAL A 136 -5.34 1.47 7.03
N GLN A 137 -4.40 1.05 7.88
CA GLN A 137 -2.97 0.94 7.56
C GLN A 137 -2.51 -0.39 6.92
N PRO A 138 -3.23 -1.54 7.00
CA PRO A 138 -2.76 -2.76 6.36
C PRO A 138 -2.51 -2.61 4.85
N TYR A 139 -1.33 -3.05 4.39
CA TYR A 139 -0.90 -2.86 3.00
C TYR A 139 -1.71 -3.64 1.96
N SER A 140 -2.29 -4.77 2.37
CA SER A 140 -3.19 -5.60 1.56
C SER A 140 -3.97 -6.56 2.47
N GLY A 141 -4.77 -7.47 1.90
CA GLY A 141 -5.58 -8.41 2.66
C GLY A 141 -4.79 -9.38 3.55
N SER A 142 -3.71 -9.97 3.04
CA SER A 142 -2.93 -10.97 3.81
C SER A 142 -2.25 -10.35 5.05
N PRO A 143 -1.59 -9.17 4.98
CA PRO A 143 -1.11 -8.46 6.16
C PRO A 143 -2.22 -8.07 7.13
N ALA A 144 -3.42 -7.73 6.65
CA ALA A 144 -4.56 -7.44 7.54
C ALA A 144 -4.96 -8.67 8.36
N ASN A 145 -5.08 -9.84 7.71
CA ASN A 145 -5.38 -11.10 8.37
C ASN A 145 -4.28 -11.49 9.37
N PHE A 146 -3.01 -11.33 9.00
CA PHE A 146 -1.90 -11.64 9.89
C PHE A 146 -1.85 -10.72 11.12
N ALA A 147 -2.12 -9.42 10.94
CA ALA A 147 -2.24 -8.47 12.04
C ALA A 147 -3.42 -8.83 12.97
N ALA A 148 -4.55 -9.25 12.40
CA ALA A 148 -5.69 -9.73 13.17
C ALA A 148 -5.33 -10.94 14.04
N TYR A 149 -4.69 -11.97 13.46
CA TYR A 149 -4.30 -13.16 14.20
C TYR A 149 -3.30 -12.84 15.32
N THR A 150 -2.26 -12.07 15.02
CA THR A 150 -1.23 -11.72 16.01
C THR A 150 -1.75 -10.80 17.12
N SER A 151 -2.87 -10.09 16.90
CA SER A 151 -3.49 -9.24 17.93
C SER A 151 -4.23 -10.02 19.02
N VAL A 152 -4.75 -11.22 18.71
CA VAL A 152 -5.58 -12.01 19.64
C VAL A 152 -5.05 -13.40 19.95
N LEU A 153 -4.10 -13.92 19.16
CA LEU A 153 -3.53 -15.25 19.30
C LEU A 153 -2.06 -15.21 19.66
N LYS A 154 -1.61 -16.23 20.38
CA LYS A 154 -0.20 -16.52 20.62
C LYS A 154 0.36 -17.46 19.55
N PRO A 155 1.69 -17.51 19.39
CA PRO A 155 2.32 -18.55 18.57
C PRO A 155 1.83 -19.95 19.00
N HIS A 156 1.47 -20.77 18.01
CA HIS A 156 0.94 -22.14 18.14
C HIS A 156 -0.52 -22.27 18.64
N ASP A 157 -1.25 -21.17 18.85
CA ASP A 157 -2.69 -21.26 19.01
C ASP A 157 -3.33 -21.79 17.72
N ARG A 158 -4.49 -22.45 17.86
CA ARG A 158 -5.16 -23.14 16.75
C ARG A 158 -6.11 -22.20 16.02
N ILE A 159 -6.07 -22.23 14.69
CA ILE A 159 -6.98 -21.51 13.79
C ILE A 159 -7.69 -22.57 12.94
N MET A 160 -8.96 -22.34 12.65
CA MET A 160 -9.72 -23.11 11.66
C MET A 160 -10.14 -22.18 10.53
N GLY A 161 -9.93 -22.61 9.29
CA GLY A 161 -10.35 -21.91 8.08
C GLY A 161 -11.00 -22.89 7.10
N LEU A 162 -11.63 -22.34 6.07
CA LEU A 162 -12.11 -23.14 4.95
C LEU A 162 -10.93 -23.72 4.18
N ASP A 163 -11.02 -24.98 3.76
CA ASP A 163 -9.95 -25.62 2.98
C ASP A 163 -9.82 -24.99 1.59
N LEU A 164 -8.62 -25.02 1.02
CA LEU A 164 -8.31 -24.42 -0.29
C LEU A 164 -9.17 -24.97 -1.45
N PRO A 165 -9.35 -26.29 -1.63
CA PRO A 165 -10.20 -26.82 -2.70
C PRO A 165 -11.68 -26.48 -2.52
N ASP A 166 -12.11 -26.18 -1.29
CA ASP A 166 -13.47 -25.77 -0.97
C ASP A 166 -13.69 -24.25 -1.14
N GLY A 167 -12.66 -23.52 -1.60
CA GLY A 167 -12.73 -22.09 -1.88
C GLY A 167 -12.10 -21.18 -0.82
N GLY A 168 -11.33 -21.73 0.12
CA GLY A 168 -10.49 -20.92 1.02
C GLY A 168 -9.46 -20.08 0.25
N GLN A 169 -9.21 -18.86 0.73
CA GLN A 169 -8.19 -17.93 0.20
C GLN A 169 -7.42 -17.26 1.34
#